data_AF-A0A5H2PWA9-F1
#
_entry.id   AF-A0A5H2PWA9-F1
#
_cell.length_a   1.000
_cell.length_b   1.000
_cell.length_c   1.000
_cell.angle_alpha   90.00
_cell.angle_beta   90.00
_cell.angle_gamma   90.00
#
_symmetry.space_group_name_H-M   'P 1'
#
loop_
_entity.id
_entity.type
_entity.pdbx_description
1 polymer ?
#
loop_
_entity_poly.entity_id
_entity_poly.type
_entity_poly.pdbx_seq_one_letter_code
_entity_poly.pdbx_strand_id
1 'polypeptide(L)'
;MRSISKADAEGMGFKDAAVYNQDGDGAFSKDLATTCLFGEDLSLRNPKQQVIGLAQVASSSRKGYRADVNKSVVFMDMRKLAEYLVSNPKHPMNNMPLTAENIRHFAFKIV
;
A
#
# COMPACT_ATOMS: atom_id res chain seq x y z
N MET A 1 12.45 -3.54 4.39
CA MET A 1 11.50 -2.71 3.62
C MET A 1 11.48 -1.33 4.28
N ARG A 2 11.37 -0.23 3.51
CA ARG A 2 11.28 1.12 4.09
C ARG A 2 9.88 1.35 4.67
N SER A 3 9.69 2.39 5.48
CA SER A 3 8.39 2.71 6.08
C SER A 3 7.86 4.08 5.68
N ILE A 4 6.53 4.23 5.73
CA ILE A 4 5.75 5.47 5.64
C ILE A 4 4.89 5.53 6.90
N SER A 5 4.85 6.67 7.58
CA SER A 5 3.98 6.83 8.75
C SER A 5 2.51 6.82 8.33
N LYS A 6 1.60 6.40 9.21
CA LYS A 6 0.15 6.49 8.96
C LYS A 6 -0.26 7.91 8.53
N ALA A 7 0.24 8.94 9.20
CA ALA A 7 -0.09 10.34 8.89
C ALA A 7 0.34 10.74 7.46
N ASP A 8 1.55 10.34 7.05
CA ASP A 8 2.03 10.59 5.69
C ASP A 8 1.19 9.80 4.67
N ALA A 9 0.86 8.55 4.97
CA ALA A 9 0.02 7.71 4.11
C ALA A 9 -1.37 8.32 3.95
N GLU A 10 -1.98 8.82 5.02
CA GLU A 10 -3.27 9.55 4.99
C GLU A 10 -3.16 10.84 4.18
N GLY A 11 -2.04 11.56 4.29
CA GLY A 11 -1.73 12.71 3.43
C GLY A 11 -1.61 12.35 1.95
N MET A 12 -1.31 11.08 1.62
CA MET A 12 -1.32 10.53 0.27
C MET A 12 -2.67 9.93 -0.15
N GLY A 13 -3.69 10.00 0.72
CA GLY A 13 -5.04 9.49 0.45
C GLY A 13 -5.31 8.07 0.97
N PHE A 14 -4.43 7.48 1.79
CA PHE A 14 -4.76 6.26 2.53
C PHE A 14 -5.88 6.54 3.53
N LYS A 15 -6.89 5.68 3.53
CA LYS A 15 -8.04 5.75 4.43
C LYS A 15 -8.20 4.40 5.09
N ASP A 16 -7.72 4.30 6.32
CA ASP A 16 -7.72 3.08 7.12
C ASP A 16 -9.15 2.60 7.41
N ALA A 17 -9.51 1.41 6.94
CA ALA A 17 -10.85 0.86 7.12
C ALA A 17 -11.26 0.79 8.60
N ALA A 18 -10.33 0.64 9.54
CA ALA A 18 -10.65 0.66 10.97
C ALA A 18 -11.13 2.01 11.48
N VAL A 19 -10.94 3.10 10.72
CA VAL A 19 -11.44 4.44 11.03
C VAL A 19 -12.69 4.74 10.21
N TYR A 20 -12.69 4.40 8.93
CA TYR A 20 -13.73 4.78 7.97
C TYR A 20 -14.93 3.81 7.88
N ASN A 21 -14.77 2.56 8.35
CA ASN A 21 -15.84 1.55 8.41
C ASN A 21 -16.39 1.35 9.84
N GLN A 22 -16.26 2.34 10.73
CA GLN A 22 -16.83 2.24 12.09
C GLN A 22 -18.32 2.55 12.10
N ASP A 23 -19.14 1.62 12.58
CA ASP A 23 -20.56 1.85 12.85
C ASP A 23 -20.70 2.89 14.00
N GLY A 24 -20.81 4.19 13.68
CA GLY A 24 -20.93 5.29 14.65
C GLY A 24 -20.95 6.71 14.05
N ASP A 25 -20.93 7.76 14.90
CA ASP A 25 -21.05 9.20 14.57
C ASP A 25 -19.87 9.82 13.77
N GLY A 26 -18.93 9.00 13.31
CA GLY A 26 -17.94 9.41 12.32
C GLY A 26 -18.58 9.51 10.93
N ALA A 27 -17.85 10.01 9.93
CA ALA A 27 -18.28 9.90 8.53
C ALA A 27 -18.25 8.42 8.10
N PHE A 28 -19.23 7.64 8.53
CA PHE A 28 -19.44 6.27 8.10
C PHE A 28 -19.76 6.30 6.61
N SER A 29 -18.78 5.91 5.81
CA SER A 29 -19.01 5.58 4.43
C SER A 29 -18.04 4.48 4.09
N LYS A 30 -18.62 3.28 3.97
CA LYS A 30 -17.94 2.07 3.53
C LYS A 30 -17.21 2.26 2.19
N ASP A 31 -17.64 3.25 1.41
CA ASP A 31 -17.06 3.62 0.12
C ASP A 31 -15.83 4.55 0.26
N LEU A 32 -15.48 4.98 1.47
CA LEU A 32 -14.32 5.85 1.71
C LEU A 32 -13.06 5.08 2.07
N ALA A 33 -13.13 3.87 2.63
CA ALA A 33 -11.93 3.13 2.98
C ALA A 33 -11.09 2.81 1.73
N THR A 34 -9.77 2.76 1.89
CA THR A 34 -8.90 2.39 0.78
C THR A 34 -9.03 0.90 0.50
N THR A 35 -9.64 0.56 -0.63
CA THR A 35 -9.74 -0.83 -1.10
C THR A 35 -8.41 -1.33 -1.66
N CYS A 36 -8.02 -2.55 -1.30
CA CYS A 36 -6.84 -3.20 -1.87
C CYS A 36 -7.07 -3.55 -3.34
N LEU A 37 -6.05 -3.39 -4.18
CA LEU A 37 -6.11 -3.79 -5.59
C LEU A 37 -6.49 -5.27 -5.80
N PHE A 38 -6.22 -6.12 -4.82
CA PHE A 38 -6.38 -7.58 -4.90
C PHE A 38 -7.32 -8.15 -3.82
N GLY A 39 -8.15 -7.32 -3.17
CA GLY A 39 -8.99 -7.82 -2.09
C GLY A 39 -9.78 -6.76 -1.35
N GLU A 40 -9.92 -6.99 -0.05
CA GLU A 40 -10.77 -6.21 0.85
C GLU A 40 -10.16 -4.84 1.21
N ASP A 41 -10.94 -4.04 1.93
CA ASP A 41 -10.49 -2.76 2.46
C ASP A 41 -9.27 -2.93 3.36
N LEU A 42 -8.34 -1.98 3.24
CA LEU A 42 -7.07 -2.02 3.95
C LEU A 42 -7.23 -1.44 5.35
N SER A 43 -6.75 -2.20 6.33
CA SER A 43 -6.66 -1.72 7.70
C SER A 43 -5.32 -2.05 8.35
N LEU A 44 -4.76 -1.06 9.01
CA LEU A 44 -3.57 -1.24 9.85
C LEU A 44 -3.90 -1.99 11.16
N ARG A 45 -5.18 -2.07 11.54
CA ARG A 45 -5.63 -2.84 12.70
C ARG A 45 -5.97 -4.29 12.36
N ASN A 46 -6.01 -4.67 11.07
CA ASN A 46 -6.27 -6.04 10.67
C ASN A 46 -4.96 -6.86 10.72
N PRO A 47 -4.80 -7.80 11.68
CA PRO A 47 -3.57 -8.59 11.82
C PRO A 47 -3.34 -9.58 10.66
N LYS A 48 -4.36 -9.81 9.83
CA LYS A 48 -4.26 -10.67 8.66
C LYS A 48 -3.70 -9.94 7.44
N GLN A 49 -3.64 -8.62 7.45
CA GLN A 49 -3.11 -7.80 6.36
C GLN A 49 -1.70 -7.30 6.67
N GLN A 50 -0.88 -7.21 5.64
CA GLN A 50 0.38 -6.49 5.70
C GLN A 50 0.31 -5.31 4.74
N VAL A 51 -0.27 -4.21 5.22
CA VAL A 51 -0.50 -3.00 4.41
C VAL A 51 0.81 -2.36 4.02
N ILE A 52 0.98 -2.16 2.71
CA ILE A 52 2.11 -1.49 2.10
C ILE A 52 1.63 -0.42 1.11
N GLY A 53 2.44 0.60 0.91
CA GLY A 53 2.38 1.46 -0.28
C GLY A 53 3.34 0.94 -1.34
N LEU A 54 2.85 0.61 -2.53
CA LEU A 54 3.66 0.25 -3.68
C LEU A 54 3.77 1.46 -4.61
N ALA A 55 4.97 1.99 -4.81
CA ALA A 55 5.21 3.11 -5.71
C ALA A 55 5.33 2.64 -7.16
N GLN A 56 4.80 3.41 -8.12
CA GLN A 56 4.94 3.09 -9.55
C GLN A 56 6.38 3.23 -10.04
N VAL A 57 7.19 4.09 -9.41
CA VAL A 57 8.60 4.30 -9.75
C VAL A 57 9.48 3.85 -8.59
N ALA A 58 10.46 3.00 -8.90
CA ALA A 58 11.46 2.57 -7.93
C ALA A 58 12.27 3.76 -7.43
N SER A 59 12.44 3.85 -6.11
CA SER A 59 13.43 4.76 -5.53
C SER A 59 14.68 3.97 -5.18
N SER A 60 15.79 4.31 -5.84
CA SER A 60 17.14 3.83 -5.53
C SER A 60 17.69 4.42 -4.22
N SER A 61 17.01 5.42 -3.66
CA SER A 61 17.43 6.09 -2.43
C SER A 61 17.20 5.21 -1.21
N ARG A 62 18.21 5.13 -0.32
CA ARG A 62 18.09 4.54 1.02
C ARG A 62 17.26 5.40 1.99
N LYS A 63 16.96 6.65 1.62
CA LYS A 63 16.10 7.53 2.41
C LYS A 63 14.65 7.03 2.33
N GLY A 64 13.83 7.45 3.30
CA GLY A 64 12.40 7.14 3.38
C GLY A 64 11.62 7.58 2.14
N TYR A 65 10.30 7.42 2.17
CA TYR A 65 9.44 7.88 1.08
C TYR A 65 9.70 9.34 0.74
N ARG A 66 9.69 9.63 -0.56
CA ARG A 66 9.91 10.96 -1.13
C ARG A 66 8.85 11.21 -2.17
N ALA A 67 7.89 12.10 -1.90
CA ALA A 67 6.78 12.38 -2.81
C ALA A 67 7.24 12.87 -4.20
N ASP A 68 8.39 13.53 -4.26
CA ASP A 68 9.01 14.01 -5.50
C ASP A 68 9.60 12.89 -6.38
N VAL A 69 9.95 11.75 -5.77
CA VAL A 69 10.60 10.60 -6.44
C VAL A 69 9.63 9.43 -6.62
N ASN A 70 8.91 9.08 -5.56
CA ASN A 70 7.95 7.98 -5.50
C ASN A 70 6.57 8.48 -5.92
N LYS A 71 6.42 8.72 -7.22
CA LYS A 71 5.13 9.10 -7.83
C LYS A 71 4.13 7.95 -7.76
N SER A 72 2.86 8.29 -7.52
CA SER A 72 1.71 7.37 -7.56
C SER A 72 1.90 6.12 -6.71
N VAL A 73 1.75 6.27 -5.40
CA VAL A 73 1.73 5.15 -4.45
C VAL A 73 0.33 4.56 -4.40
N VAL A 74 0.23 3.26 -4.59
CA VAL A 74 -1.01 2.51 -4.38
C VAL A 74 -0.88 1.65 -3.14
N PHE A 75 -1.85 1.75 -2.26
CA PHE A 75 -1.89 0.95 -1.04
C PHE A 75 -2.48 -0.43 -1.34
N MET A 76 -1.87 -1.48 -0.77
CA MET A 76 -2.31 -2.86 -0.94
C MET A 76 -1.82 -3.76 0.19
N ASP A 77 -2.33 -4.98 0.23
CA ASP A 77 -1.80 -6.04 1.10
C ASP A 77 -0.64 -6.76 0.42
N MET A 78 0.53 -6.75 1.06
CA MET A 78 1.73 -7.45 0.60
C MET A 78 1.50 -8.95 0.42
N ARG A 79 0.63 -9.58 1.22
CA ARG A 79 0.33 -11.01 1.10
C ARG A 79 -0.38 -11.31 -0.22
N LYS A 80 -1.36 -10.48 -0.58
CA LYS A 80 -2.08 -10.57 -1.86
C LYS A 80 -1.21 -10.21 -3.05
N LEU A 81 -0.32 -9.23 -2.90
CA LEU A 81 0.70 -8.96 -3.91
C LEU A 81 1.61 -10.17 -4.12
N ALA A 82 2.05 -10.84 -3.06
CA ALA A 82 2.89 -12.03 -3.17
C ALA A 82 2.16 -13.17 -3.90
N GLU A 83 0.88 -13.43 -3.58
CA GLU A 83 0.03 -14.40 -4.29
C GLU A 83 -0.06 -14.07 -5.80
N TYR A 84 -0.26 -12.80 -6.15
CA TYR A 84 -0.30 -12.34 -7.55
C TYR A 84 1.04 -12.57 -8.27
N LEU A 85 2.17 -12.28 -7.60
CA LEU A 85 3.50 -12.37 -8.19
C LEU A 85 3.97 -13.80 -8.49
N VAL A 86 3.39 -14.82 -7.83
CA VAL A 86 3.69 -16.23 -8.13
C VAL A 86 3.33 -16.59 -9.58
N SER A 87 2.16 -16.13 -10.03
CA SER A 87 1.67 -16.40 -11.39
C SER A 87 2.03 -15.30 -12.38
N ASN A 88 2.31 -14.09 -11.91
CA ASN A 88 2.62 -12.95 -12.75
C ASN A 88 3.72 -12.08 -12.11
N PRO A 89 5.02 -12.34 -12.38
CA PRO A 89 6.16 -11.65 -11.76
C PRO A 89 6.37 -10.24 -12.32
N LYS A 90 5.29 -9.47 -12.44
CA LYS A 90 5.25 -8.12 -12.97
C LYS A 90 4.56 -7.20 -11.97
N HIS A 91 5.03 -5.96 -11.96
CA HIS A 91 4.46 -4.91 -11.16
C HIS A 91 3.06 -4.58 -11.68
N PRO A 92 2.03 -4.56 -10.82
CA PRO A 92 0.63 -4.42 -11.27
C PRO A 92 0.25 -3.06 -11.87
N MET A 93 1.13 -2.06 -11.81
CA MET A 93 0.84 -0.68 -12.26
C MET A 93 1.61 -0.27 -13.51
N ASN A 94 2.73 -0.93 -13.82
CA ASN A 94 3.62 -0.53 -14.92
C ASN A 94 4.17 -1.73 -15.70
N ASN A 95 3.78 -2.96 -15.35
CA ASN A 95 4.22 -4.22 -15.98
C ASN A 95 5.74 -4.49 -15.95
N MET A 96 6.53 -3.70 -15.23
CA MET A 96 7.96 -3.98 -15.05
C MET A 96 8.15 -5.24 -14.21
N PRO A 97 9.23 -6.03 -14.41
CA PRO A 97 9.53 -7.17 -13.57
C PRO A 97 9.53 -6.79 -12.07
N LEU A 98 8.74 -7.50 -11.27
CA LEU A 98 8.67 -7.32 -9.82
C LEU A 98 8.98 -8.65 -9.15
N THR A 99 10.12 -8.71 -8.46
CA THR A 99 10.67 -9.91 -7.82
C THR A 99 10.93 -9.65 -6.34
N ALA A 100 11.16 -10.71 -5.57
CA ALA A 100 11.53 -10.60 -4.16
C ALA A 100 12.80 -9.74 -3.94
N GLU A 101 13.71 -9.70 -4.92
CA GLU A 101 14.95 -8.93 -4.84
C GLU A 101 14.72 -7.42 -5.01
N ASN A 102 13.81 -7.04 -5.91
CA ASN A 102 13.60 -5.65 -6.27
C ASN A 102 12.38 -4.99 -5.60
N ILE A 103 11.46 -5.77 -5.01
CA ILE A 103 10.24 -5.25 -4.37
C ILE A 103 10.53 -4.23 -3.27
N ARG A 104 11.66 -4.35 -2.57
CA ARG A 104 12.12 -3.36 -1.57
C ARG A 104 12.31 -1.94 -2.12
N HIS A 105 12.53 -1.81 -3.43
CA HIS A 105 12.72 -0.53 -4.11
C HIS A 105 11.39 0.16 -4.47
N PHE A 106 10.29 -0.60 -4.47
CA PHE A 106 8.93 -0.14 -4.79
C PHE A 106 8.03 -0.08 -3.54
N ALA A 107 8.17 -1.04 -2.63
CA ALA A 107 7.27 -1.23 -1.49
C ALA A 107 7.75 -0.52 -0.22
N PHE A 108 6.79 0.07 0.47
CA PHE A 108 6.94 0.76 1.74
C PHE A 108 5.92 0.21 2.74
N LYS A 109 6.37 -0.22 3.92
CA LYS A 109 5.49 -0.65 5.01
C LYS A 109 4.81 0.57 5.64
N ILE A 110 3.51 0.50 5.86
CA ILE A 110 2.81 1.55 6.61
C ILE A 110 2.93 1.24 8.11
N VAL A 111 3.34 2.24 8.91
CA VAL A 111 3.57 2.11 10.37
C VAL A 111 2.88 3.21 11.17
#